data_AF-A0A9E1QYS6-F1
#
_entry.id   AF-A0A9E1QYS6-F1
#
_cell.length_a   1.000
_cell.length_b   1.000
_cell.length_c   1.000
_cell.angle_alpha   90.00
_cell.angle_beta   90.00
_cell.angle_gamma   90.00
#
_symmetry.space_group_name_H-M   'P 1'
#
loop_
_entity.id
_entity.type
_entity.pdbx_description
1 polymer ?
#
loop_
_entity_poly.entity_id
_entity_poly.type
_entity_poly.pdbx_seq_one_letter_code
_entity_poly.pdbx_strand_id
1 'polypeptide(L)'
;RPRKTMKILSGTRFQWIAYNTESKKFMATGGGRYTTENGKYQEVIEYFSRDISRVGMKLEFDYNLKNGMWNHKGYSSKGNPINEIWTLR
;
A
#
# COMPACT_ATOMS: atom_id res chain seq x y z
N ARG A 1 -4.70 -3.95 -18.54
CA ARG A 1 -3.75 -2.82 -18.44
C ARG A 1 -2.42 -3.33 -17.89
N PRO A 2 -1.28 -2.96 -18.50
CA PRO A 2 0.05 -3.52 -18.18
C PRO A 2 0.66 -2.98 -16.87
N ARG A 3 0.18 -1.84 -16.38
CA ARG A 3 0.56 -1.36 -15.04
C ARG A 3 -0.04 -2.28 -13.97
N LYS A 4 0.81 -2.81 -13.11
CA LYS A 4 0.44 -3.55 -11.91
C LYS A 4 1.05 -2.90 -10.68
N THR A 5 0.45 -3.18 -9.53
CA THR A 5 1.04 -2.90 -8.22
C THR A 5 1.17 -4.21 -7.47
N MET A 6 2.29 -4.42 -6.80
CA MET A 6 2.52 -5.51 -5.85
C MET A 6 2.71 -4.91 -4.47
N LYS A 7 2.19 -5.56 -3.42
CA LYS A 7 2.43 -5.19 -2.04
C LYS A 7 2.96 -6.40 -1.28
N ILE A 8 4.01 -6.19 -0.51
CA ILE A 8 4.64 -7.18 0.37
C ILE A 8 4.39 -6.70 1.79
N LEU A 9 3.82 -7.59 2.61
CA LEU A 9 3.65 -7.40 4.05
C LEU A 9 4.53 -8.45 4.75
N SER A 10 5.45 -8.01 5.60
CA SER A 10 6.39 -8.89 6.29
C SER A 10 6.63 -8.39 7.71
N GLY A 11 6.20 -9.18 8.70
CA GLY A 11 6.24 -8.78 10.11
C GLY A 11 5.49 -7.46 10.32
N THR A 12 6.22 -6.41 10.69
CA THR A 12 5.70 -5.05 10.92
C THR A 12 5.97 -4.10 9.76
N ARG A 13 6.46 -4.60 8.62
CA ARG A 13 6.90 -3.78 7.48
C ARG A 13 6.08 -4.05 6.23
N PHE A 14 5.82 -2.99 5.47
CA PHE A 14 5.20 -3.09 4.16
C PHE A 14 6.06 -2.41 3.10
N GLN A 15 5.95 -2.91 1.87
CA GLN A 15 6.43 -2.26 0.67
C GLN A 15 5.43 -2.46 -0.45
N TRP A 16 5.19 -1.43 -1.25
CA TRP A 16 4.49 -1.57 -2.51
C TRP A 16 5.37 -1.14 -3.69
N ILE A 17 5.15 -1.74 -4.85
CA ILE A 17 5.88 -1.49 -6.08
C ILE A 17 4.88 -1.32 -7.22
N ALA A 18 4.97 -0.24 -7.97
CA ALA A 18 4.28 -0.06 -9.25
C ALA A 18 5.25 -0.33 -10.40
N TYR A 19 4.84 -1.17 -11.35
CA TYR A 19 5.65 -1.59 -12.49
C TYR A 19 4.80 -1.90 -13.71
N ASN A 20 5.43 -1.93 -14.89
CA ASN A 20 4.82 -2.36 -16.13
C ASN A 20 5.22 -3.82 -16.42
N THR A 21 4.25 -4.71 -16.62
CA THR A 21 4.50 -6.15 -16.84
C THR A 21 5.06 -6.48 -18.22
N GLU A 22 4.81 -5.64 -19.22
CA GLU A 22 5.26 -5.83 -20.60
C GLU A 22 6.68 -5.28 -20.77
N SER A 23 6.86 -3.97 -20.52
CA SER A 23 8.16 -3.30 -20.68
C SER A 23 9.13 -3.53 -19.54
N LYS A 24 8.70 -4.20 -18.46
CA LYS A 24 9.47 -4.43 -17.22
C LYS A 24 9.92 -3.15 -16.52
N LYS A 25 9.41 -1.98 -16.93
CA LYS A 25 9.77 -0.69 -16.35
C LYS A 25 9.26 -0.57 -14.92
N PHE A 26 10.18 -0.31 -14.00
CA PHE A 26 9.88 0.16 -12.66
C PHE A 26 9.30 1.58 -12.70
N MET A 27 8.24 1.84 -11.92
CA MET A 27 7.57 3.14 -11.91
C MET A 27 7.67 3.85 -10.57
N ALA A 28 7.49 3.14 -9.46
CA ALA A 28 7.54 3.71 -8.13
C ALA A 28 7.59 2.62 -7.06
N THR A 29 8.14 2.95 -5.89
CA THR A 29 7.98 2.16 -4.68
C THR A 29 7.79 3.07 -3.48
N GLY A 30 7.03 2.60 -2.50
CA GLY A 30 6.97 3.19 -1.18
C GLY A 30 6.78 2.10 -0.15
N GLY A 31 7.05 2.42 1.10
CA GLY A 31 6.95 1.47 2.18
C GLY A 31 7.32 2.07 3.52
N GLY A 32 7.33 1.21 4.52
CA GLY A 32 7.62 1.56 5.89
C GLY A 32 7.05 0.55 6.86
N ARG A 33 6.47 1.03 7.96
CA ARG A 33 5.88 0.17 9.00
C ARG A 33 4.37 0.17 8.93
N TYR A 34 3.76 -0.93 9.34
CA TYR A 34 2.32 -1.00 9.47
C TYR A 34 1.86 -1.76 10.71
N THR A 35 0.61 -1.50 11.11
CA THR A 35 -0.14 -2.30 12.09
C THR A 35 -1.51 -2.66 11.54
N THR A 36 -2.12 -3.70 12.11
CA THR A 36 -3.45 -4.22 11.73
C THR A 36 -4.27 -4.50 12.98
N GLU A 37 -4.51 -3.47 13.77
CA GLU A 37 -5.12 -3.58 15.10
C GLU A 37 -6.59 -3.13 15.03
N ASN A 38 -7.50 -3.85 15.69
CA ASN A 38 -8.92 -3.46 15.81
C ASN A 38 -9.62 -3.15 14.48
N GLY A 39 -9.28 -3.88 13.40
CA GLY A 39 -9.85 -3.64 12.07
C GLY A 39 -9.31 -2.38 11.37
N LYS A 40 -8.23 -1.79 11.90
CA LYS A 40 -7.52 -0.65 11.32
C LYS A 40 -6.17 -1.08 10.77
N TYR A 41 -5.94 -0.75 9.51
CA TYR A 41 -4.63 -0.88 8.87
C TYR A 41 -3.98 0.49 8.87
N GLN A 42 -2.91 0.65 9.63
CA GLN A 42 -2.20 1.93 9.75
C GLN A 42 -0.83 1.80 9.10
N GLU A 43 -0.49 2.70 8.19
CA GLU A 43 0.83 2.78 7.55
C GLU A 43 1.59 4.01 8.06
N VAL A 44 2.86 3.84 8.39
CA VAL A 44 3.83 4.92 8.54
C VAL A 44 4.75 4.89 7.34
N ILE A 45 4.70 5.93 6.50
CA ILE A 45 5.54 6.01 5.30
C ILE A 45 6.99 6.33 5.72
N GLU A 46 7.92 5.42 5.46
CA GLU A 46 9.35 5.63 5.75
C GLU A 46 10.14 5.98 4.49
N TYR A 47 9.65 5.59 3.31
CA TYR A 47 10.24 5.97 2.03
C TYR A 47 9.18 6.01 0.93
N PHE A 48 9.39 6.90 -0.04
CA PHE A 48 8.60 6.95 -1.26
C PHE A 48 9.43 7.51 -2.42
N SER A 49 9.70 6.68 -3.42
CA SER A 49 10.63 6.99 -4.51
C SER A 49 10.21 8.13 -5.43
N ARG A 50 8.92 8.54 -5.39
CA ARG A 50 8.39 9.61 -6.26
C ARG A 50 8.10 10.92 -5.54
N ASP A 51 7.96 10.89 -4.22
CA ASP A 51 7.56 12.06 -3.44
C ASP A 51 8.03 11.90 -1.99
N ILE A 52 9.23 12.43 -1.70
CA ILE A 52 9.84 12.37 -0.37
C ILE A 52 9.06 13.16 0.68
N SER A 53 8.23 14.14 0.27
CA SER A 53 7.43 14.94 1.22
C SER A 53 6.40 14.11 2.00
N ARG A 54 6.17 12.86 1.59
CA ARG A 54 5.25 11.92 2.25
C ARG A 54 5.88 11.13 3.37
N VAL A 55 7.21 11.14 3.51
CA VAL A 55 7.90 10.44 4.60
C VAL A 55 7.45 11.01 5.94
N GLY A 56 7.15 10.14 6.90
CA GLY A 56 6.60 10.47 8.21
C GLY A 56 5.08 10.58 8.27
N MET A 57 4.38 10.61 7.13
CA MET A 57 2.92 10.59 7.14
C MET A 57 2.38 9.27 7.71
N LYS A 58 1.31 9.40 8.50
CA LYS A 58 0.52 8.27 9.00
C LYS A 58 -0.78 8.19 8.21
N LEU A 59 -1.04 7.05 7.60
CA LEU A 59 -2.28 6.77 6.88
C LEU A 59 -3.04 5.71 7.65
N GLU A 60 -4.35 5.88 7.79
CA GLU A 60 -5.23 4.91 8.42
C GLU A 60 -6.32 4.49 7.44
N PHE A 61 -6.59 3.18 7.44
CA PHE A 61 -7.61 2.55 6.63
C PHE A 61 -8.44 1.61 7.49
N ASP A 62 -9.75 1.51 7.21
CA ASP A 62 -10.52 0.36 7.65
C ASP A 62 -10.08 -0.85 6.83
N TYR A 63 -9.79 -1.98 7.45
CA TYR A 63 -9.40 -3.20 6.74
C TYR A 63 -10.16 -4.45 7.22
N ASN A 64 -10.26 -5.43 6.32
CA ASN A 64 -10.69 -6.78 6.65
C ASN A 64 -10.07 -7.79 5.68
N LEU A 65 -10.00 -9.04 6.14
CA LEU A 65 -9.73 -10.20 5.28
C LEU A 65 -11.07 -10.89 4.97
N LYS A 66 -11.45 -10.95 3.70
CA LYS A 66 -12.62 -11.72 3.24
C LYS A 66 -12.17 -12.71 2.19
N ASN A 67 -12.43 -14.00 2.42
CA ASN A 67 -12.09 -15.09 1.49
C ASN A 67 -10.60 -15.09 1.07
N GLY A 68 -9.69 -14.80 2.01
CA GLY A 68 -8.26 -14.69 1.73
C GLY A 68 -7.85 -13.42 0.95
N MET A 69 -8.80 -12.53 0.64
CA MET A 69 -8.56 -11.25 -0.01
C MET A 69 -8.46 -10.16 1.05
N TRP A 70 -7.42 -9.34 0.93
CA TRP A 70 -7.24 -8.18 1.77
C TRP A 70 -8.01 -7.01 1.19
N ASN A 71 -8.95 -6.46 1.95
CA ASN A 71 -9.72 -5.29 1.56
C ASN A 71 -9.43 -4.16 2.53
N HIS A 72 -9.10 -2.98 2.02
CA HIS A 72 -9.05 -1.77 2.85
C HIS A 72 -9.66 -0.56 2.16
N LYS A 73 -10.10 0.41 2.96
CA LYS A 73 -10.64 1.67 2.48
C LYS A 73 -10.30 2.82 3.43
N GLY A 74 -10.18 4.02 2.90
CA GLY A 74 -9.83 5.21 3.67
C GLY A 74 -9.39 6.33 2.74
N TYR A 75 -8.41 7.12 3.15
CA TYR A 75 -7.90 8.24 2.37
C TYR A 75 -6.42 8.07 2.02
N SER A 76 -6.08 8.39 0.78
CA SER A 76 -4.68 8.47 0.33
C SER A 76 -3.95 9.64 1.01
N SER A 77 -2.62 9.68 0.87
CA SER A 77 -1.79 10.81 1.31
C SER A 77 -2.11 12.16 0.64
N LYS A 78 -2.95 12.16 -0.41
CA LYS A 78 -3.47 13.37 -1.07
C LYS A 78 -4.89 13.75 -0.61
N GLY A 79 -5.47 13.02 0.36
CA GLY A 79 -6.83 13.25 0.84
C GLY A 79 -7.92 12.68 -0.07
N ASN A 80 -7.58 11.99 -1.15
CA ASN A 80 -8.58 11.33 -2.01
C ASN A 80 -9.01 10.00 -1.39
N PRO A 81 -10.32 9.65 -1.43
CA PRO A 81 -10.80 8.36 -0.94
C PRO A 81 -10.21 7.22 -1.78
N ILE A 82 -9.88 6.12 -1.13
CA ILE A 82 -9.40 4.89 -1.76
C ILE A 82 -10.16 3.68 -1.22
N ASN A 83 -10.32 2.68 -2.08
CA ASN A 83 -10.82 1.36 -1.76
C ASN A 83 -9.99 0.36 -2.57
N GLU A 84 -9.20 -0.46 -1.88
CA GLU A 84 -8.29 -1.40 -2.53
C GLU A 84 -8.54 -2.83 -2.08
N ILE A 85 -8.39 -3.74 -3.03
CA ILE A 85 -8.55 -5.17 -2.84
C ILE A 85 -7.28 -5.85 -3.35
N TRP A 86 -6.60 -6.57 -2.46
CA TRP A 86 -5.35 -7.28 -2.73
C TRP A 86 -5.57 -8.79 -2.64
N THR A 87 -4.95 -9.51 -3.57
CA THR A 87 -5.02 -10.97 -3.66
C THR A 87 -3.61 -11.53 -3.68
N LEU A 88 -3.43 -12.71 -3.06
CA LEU A 88 -2.16 -13.44 -3.11
C LEU A 88 -1.79 -13.78 -4.57
N ARG A 89 -0.49 -13.85 -4.82
CA ARG A 89 0.11 -14.08 -6.14
C ARG A 89 1.17 -15.15 -6.05
#